data_AF-A0A1M6G1N0-F1
#
_entry.id   AF-A0A1M6G1N0-F1
#
_cell.length_a   1.000
_cell.length_b   1.000
_cell.length_c   1.000
_cell.angle_alpha   90.00
_cell.angle_beta   90.00
_cell.angle_gamma   90.00
#
_symmetry.space_group_name_H-M   'P 1'
#
loop_
_entity.id
_entity.type
_entity.pdbx_description
1 polymer ?
#
loop_
_entity_poly.entity_id
_entity_poly.type
_entity_poly.pdbx_seq_one_letter_code
_entity_poly.pdbx_strand_id
1 'polypeptide(L)' 'MGVKCELRNIRLLEYKMDSKTEFANMLGVEVHTYLKWEKGSTPTLPKALEVAKKLNKKVEDIWHLE' A
#
# COMPACT_ATOMS: atom_id res chain seq x y z
N MET A 1 18.37 -4.01 -6.72
CA MET A 1 17.69 -4.16 -5.42
C MET A 1 16.64 -3.07 -5.33
N GLY A 2 15.46 -3.34 -5.87
CA GLY A 2 14.30 -2.44 -5.80
C GLY A 2 13.36 -2.87 -4.68
N VAL A 3 12.54 -1.96 -4.16
CA VAL A 3 11.44 -2.32 -3.27
C VAL A 3 10.18 -2.46 -4.10
N LYS A 4 9.55 -3.63 -4.07
CA LYS A 4 8.28 -3.89 -4.73
C LYS A 4 7.12 -3.54 -3.80
N CYS A 5 5.98 -3.17 -4.38
CA CYS A 5 4.78 -2.77 -3.65
C CYS A 5 3.57 -3.61 -4.09
N GLU A 6 2.96 -4.34 -3.16
CA GLU A 6 1.83 -5.25 -3.40
C GLU A 6 0.45 -4.63 -3.13
N LEU A 7 0.40 -3.34 -2.80
CA LEU A 7 -0.86 -2.64 -2.50
C LEU A 7 -1.89 -2.76 -3.63
N ARG A 8 -1.46 -2.80 -4.90
CA ARG A 8 -2.36 -3.00 -6.04
C ARG A 8 -3.06 -4.35 -5.99
N ASN A 9 -2.32 -5.41 -5.68
CA ASN A 9 -2.84 -6.78 -5.62
C ASN A 9 -3.77 -6.93 -4.41
N ILE A 10 -3.37 -6.41 -3.25
CA ILE A 10 -4.22 -6.37 -2.05
C ILE A 10 -5.55 -5.66 -2.36
N ARG A 11 -5.49 -4.48 -2.97
CA ARG A 11 -6.69 -3.71 -3.33
C ARG A 11 -7.64 -4.47 -4.25
N LEU A 12 -7.11 -5.09 -5.32
CA LEU A 12 -7.93 -5.73 -6.35
C LEU A 12 -8.42 -7.13 -5.93
N LEU A 13 -7.58 -7.94 -5.31
CA LEU A 13 -7.89 -9.33 -4.98
C LEU A 13 -8.60 -9.47 -3.65
N GLU A 14 -8.11 -8.80 -2.61
CA GLU A 14 -8.64 -8.96 -1.24
C GLU A 14 -9.83 -8.04 -1.00
N TYR A 15 -9.68 -6.75 -1.35
CA TYR A 15 -10.71 -5.75 -1.10
C TYR A 15 -11.71 -5.60 -2.25
N LYS A 16 -11.38 -6.15 -3.44
CA LYS A 16 -12.20 -6.04 -4.67
C LYS A 16 -12.62 -4.59 -4.98
N MET A 17 -11.73 -3.64 -4.69
CA MET A 17 -11.95 -2.21 -4.89
C MET A 17 -11.21 -1.73 -6.13
N ASP A 18 -11.93 -1.39 -7.20
CA ASP A 18 -11.30 -0.79 -8.38
C ASP A 18 -10.90 0.68 -8.16
N SER A 19 -11.58 1.36 -7.24
CA SER A 19 -11.31 2.74 -6.88
C SER A 19 -10.06 2.89 -6.02
N LYS A 20 -9.03 3.50 -6.60
CA LYS A 20 -7.79 3.87 -5.87
C LYS A 20 -8.06 4.90 -4.78
N THR A 21 -9.03 5.77 -5.01
CA THR A 21 -9.42 6.81 -4.06
C THR A 21 -10.05 6.23 -2.81
N GLU A 22 -10.98 5.28 -2.97
CA GLU A 22 -11.63 4.61 -1.84
C GLU A 22 -10.63 3.83 -1.00
N PHE A 23 -9.72 3.10 -1.66
CA PHE A 23 -8.69 2.35 -0.95
C PHE A 23 -7.69 3.26 -0.23
N ALA A 24 -7.29 4.38 -0.84
CA ALA A 24 -6.44 5.37 -0.18
C ALA A 24 -7.14 5.99 1.06
N ASN A 25 -8.44 6.29 0.95
CA ASN A 25 -9.24 6.79 2.06
C ASN A 25 -9.36 5.76 3.19
N MET A 26 -9.57 4.48 2.88
CA MET A 26 -9.55 3.38 3.85
C MET A 26 -8.20 3.30 4.58
N LEU A 27 -7.11 3.41 3.84
CA LEU A 27 -5.76 3.49 4.38
C LEU A 27 -5.48 4.78 5.14
N GLY A 28 -6.34 5.81 5.03
CA GLY A 28 -6.16 7.12 5.65
C GLY A 28 -4.95 7.86 5.08
N VAL A 29 -4.73 7.74 3.77
CA VAL A 29 -3.66 8.39 3.04
C VAL A 29 -4.23 9.12 1.83
N GLU A 30 -3.52 10.15 1.37
CA GLU A 30 -3.92 10.83 0.16
C GLU A 30 -3.78 9.91 -1.07
N VAL A 31 -4.72 10.02 -2.01
CA VAL A 31 -4.73 9.25 -3.26
C VAL A 31 -3.42 9.40 -4.04
N HIS A 32 -2.85 10.62 -4.06
CA HIS A 32 -1.56 10.88 -4.71
C HIS A 32 -0.41 10.11 -4.06
N THR A 33 -0.42 9.99 -2.73
CA THR A 33 0.58 9.23 -1.99
C THR A 33 0.47 7.74 -2.29
N TYR A 34 -0.75 7.20 -2.27
CA TYR A 34 -1.03 5.82 -2.67
C TYR A 34 -0.57 5.52 -4.11
N LEU A 35 -0.89 6.41 -5.06
CA LEU A 35 -0.47 6.29 -6.46
C LEU A 35 1.05 6.29 -6.64
N LYS A 36 1.78 7.08 -5.84
CA LYS A 36 3.25 7.05 -5.84
C LYS A 36 3.77 5.70 -5.35
N TRP A 37 3.15 5.12 -4.34
CA TRP A 37 3.55 3.80 -3.83
C TRP A 37 3.32 2.68 -4.84
N GLU A 38 2.20 2.68 -5.56
CA GLU A 38 1.97 1.72 -6.66
C GLU A 38 3.01 1.85 -7.79
N LYS A 39 3.61 3.04 -7.96
CA LYS A 39 4.63 3.31 -8.98
C LYS A 39 6.07 3.02 -8.54
N GLY A 40 6.27 2.49 -7.33
CA GLY A 40 7.59 2.11 -6.82
C GLY A 40 8.22 3.10 -5.82
N SER A 41 7.48 4.12 -5.38
CA SER A 41 7.92 4.94 -4.23
C SER A 41 7.69 4.16 -2.94
N THR A 42 8.57 4.33 -1.96
CA THR A 42 8.37 3.73 -0.63
C THR A 42 7.79 4.75 0.35
N PRO A 43 6.90 4.34 1.28
CA PRO A 43 6.53 5.16 2.42
C PRO A 43 7.72 5.36 3.38
N THR A 44 7.55 6.26 4.33
CA THR A 44 8.39 6.27 5.54
C THR A 44 8.04 5.07 6.42
N LEU A 45 8.99 4.59 7.24
CA LEU A 45 8.77 3.43 8.12
C LEU A 45 7.53 3.57 9.03
N PRO A 46 7.25 4.72 9.69
CA PRO A 46 6.04 4.87 10.50
C PRO A 46 4.76 4.71 9.67
N LYS A 47 4.72 5.30 8.47
CA LYS A 47 3.55 5.21 7.59
C LYS A 47 3.37 3.80 7.04
N ALA A 48 4.46 3.09 6.75
CA ALA A 48 4.43 1.69 6.35
C ALA A 48 3.80 0.81 7.45
N LEU A 49 4.20 1.03 8.71
CA LEU A 49 3.65 0.32 9.88
C LEU A 49 2.18 0.65 10.12
N GLU A 50 1.76 1.92 9.97
CA GLU A 50 0.35 2.31 10.07
C GLU A 50 -0.51 1.59 9.03
N VAL A 51 -0.06 1.58 7.77
CA VAL A 51 -0.76 0.90 6.66
C VAL A 51 -0.80 -0.60 6.88
N ALA A 52 0.32 -1.21 7.27
CA ALA A 52 0.42 -2.63 7.59
C ALA A 52 -0.56 -3.04 8.71
N LYS A 53 -0.66 -2.22 9.77
CA LYS A 53 -1.62 -2.44 10.86
C LYS A 53 -3.07 -2.36 10.38
N LYS A 54 -3.41 -1.41 9.51
CA LYS A 54 -4.77 -1.29 8.94
C LYS A 54 -5.14 -2.47 8.04
N LEU A 55 -4.18 -2.97 7.27
CA LEU A 55 -4.36 -4.12 6.41
C LEU A 55 -4.23 -5.46 7.16
N ASN A 56 -3.88 -5.42 8.46
CA ASN A 56 -3.59 -6.59 9.28
C ASN A 56 -2.55 -7.54 8.62
N LYS A 57 -1.49 -6.94 8.07
CA LYS A 57 -0.38 -7.63 7.38
C LYS A 57 0.96 -7.15 7.92
N LYS A 58 2.04 -7.87 7.61
CA LYS A 58 3.39 -7.37 7.87
C LYS A 58 3.76 -6.32 6.81
N VAL A 59 4.70 -5.44 7.16
CA VAL A 59 5.23 -4.45 6.20
C VAL A 59 5.86 -5.18 5.01
N GLU A 60 6.54 -6.29 5.26
CA GLU A 60 7.19 -7.14 4.26
C GLU A 60 6.20 -7.76 3.25
N ASP A 61 4.97 -8.06 3.68
CA ASP A 61 3.92 -8.59 2.78
C ASP A 61 3.45 -7.53 1.78
N ILE A 62 3.67 -6.24 2.10
CA ILE A 62 3.24 -5.09 1.29
C ILE A 62 4.41 -4.49 0.52
N TRP A 63 5.56 -4.32 1.19
CA TRP A 63 6.81 -3.78 0.65
C TRP A 63 7.97 -4.73 0.94
N HIS A 64 8.47 -5.39 -0.10
CA HIS A 64 9.57 -6.35 0.00
C HIS A 64 10.70 -6.05 -0.98
N LEU A 65 11.89 -6.56 -0.67
CA LEU A 65 13.07 -6.45 -1.51
C LEU A 65 13.04 -7.51 -2.62
N GLU A 66 13.33 -7.09 -3.86
CA GLU A 66 13.73 -7.97 -4.98
C GLU A 66 15.24 -8.12 -5.09
#